data_AF-A0A8X8CR11-F1
#
_entry.id   AF-A0A8X8CR11-F1
#
_cell.length_a   1.000
_cell.length_b   1.000
_cell.length_c   1.000
_cell.angle_alpha   90.00
_cell.angle_beta   90.00
_cell.angle_gamma   90.00
#
_symmetry.space_group_name_H-M   'P 1'
#
loop_
_entity.id
_entity.type
_entity.pdbx_description
1 polymer ?
#
loop_
_entity_poly.entity_id
_entity_poly.type
_entity_poly.pdbx_seq_one_letter_code
_entity_poly.pdbx_strand_id
1 'polypeptide(L)'
;MAIIMTFQQRPKPIYPPYGIDFPQGATGRFCNGRTTTDILGAYLQVLSVNYASAASGIRKETGQKLGERISMDGQLQHHQITVSRINEIIRDKNVATECLSKCLYSVGMGTNDYINNYFRPQFYPSSRLYTPEQHAIALNQELPQQLTTLYDYGARKVTTLFGITPIGCAPAILAAAGTNGSSSSSSSCVDRVNNAVQLFNTGLRFRVRNAPWCPASPITALCIPSRNPRGSGSE
;
A
#
# COMPACT_ATOMS: atom_id res chain seq x y z
N MET A 1 -14.84 -11.75 7.21
CA MET A 1 -14.73 -10.58 6.30
C MET A 1 -13.31 -10.05 6.38
N ALA A 2 -12.72 -9.64 5.25
CA ALA A 2 -11.43 -8.95 5.25
C ALA A 2 -11.56 -7.70 4.37
N ILE A 3 -11.14 -6.54 4.86
CA ILE A 3 -11.28 -5.28 4.12
C ILE A 3 -9.91 -4.93 3.54
N ILE A 4 -9.61 -5.61 2.43
CA ILE A 4 -8.29 -5.65 1.78
C ILE A 4 -8.10 -4.41 0.86
N MET A 5 -7.72 -3.27 1.44
CA MET A 5 -7.52 -1.97 0.75
C MET A 5 -6.37 -1.91 -0.29
N THR A 6 -6.42 -2.62 -1.44
CA THR A 6 -5.13 -2.96 -2.13
C THR A 6 -4.90 -2.64 -3.61
N PHE A 7 -5.82 -2.86 -4.55
CA PHE A 7 -5.76 -2.34 -5.94
C PHE A 7 -7.13 -2.38 -6.66
N GLN A 8 -7.93 -1.30 -6.62
CA GLN A 8 -9.10 -1.07 -7.46
C GLN A 8 -8.99 0.27 -8.22
N GLN A 9 -9.07 0.22 -9.56
CA GLN A 9 -8.59 1.29 -10.43
C GLN A 9 -9.67 2.02 -11.22
N ARG A 10 -9.38 3.30 -11.53
CA ARG A 10 -9.66 3.97 -12.80
C ARG A 10 -8.37 4.71 -13.23
N PRO A 11 -8.14 4.94 -14.54
CA PRO A 11 -8.65 4.13 -15.65
C PRO A 11 -8.09 2.70 -15.58
N LYS A 12 -8.82 1.72 -16.12
CA LYS A 12 -8.45 0.30 -16.04
C LYS A 12 -7.60 -0.12 -17.25
N PRO A 13 -6.46 -0.83 -17.08
CA PRO A 13 -5.74 -1.45 -18.18
C PRO A 13 -6.54 -2.65 -18.72
N ILE A 14 -7.30 -2.39 -19.78
CA ILE A 14 -8.11 -3.37 -20.51
C ILE A 14 -7.49 -3.72 -21.88
N TYR A 15 -6.16 -3.62 -21.99
CA TYR A 15 -5.40 -3.78 -23.23
C TYR A 15 -4.15 -4.67 -22.98
N PRO A 16 -3.63 -5.36 -24.00
CA PRO A 16 -2.45 -6.22 -23.87
C PRO A 16 -1.20 -5.47 -23.35
N PRO A 17 -0.32 -6.11 -22.57
CA PRO A 17 -0.35 -7.53 -22.17
C PRO A 17 -1.27 -7.84 -20.97
N TYR A 18 -1.96 -6.85 -20.41
CA TYR A 18 -2.66 -6.99 -19.14
C TYR A 18 -3.80 -8.00 -19.19
N GLY A 19 -3.80 -8.91 -18.21
CA GLY A 19 -4.76 -10.00 -18.08
C GLY A 19 -4.75 -11.08 -19.18
N ILE A 20 -3.64 -11.25 -19.91
CA ILE A 20 -3.50 -12.35 -20.89
C ILE A 20 -3.61 -13.76 -20.27
N ASP A 21 -3.25 -13.93 -18.99
CA ASP A 21 -3.36 -15.22 -18.28
C ASP A 21 -4.74 -15.43 -17.62
N PHE A 22 -5.68 -14.49 -17.78
CA PHE A 22 -7.07 -14.67 -17.32
C PHE A 22 -7.92 -15.28 -18.44
N PRO A 23 -8.68 -16.38 -18.18
CA PRO A 23 -9.59 -16.97 -19.17
C PRO A 23 -10.69 -16.05 -19.70
N GLN A 24 -10.95 -14.93 -19.00
CA GLN A 24 -11.95 -13.91 -19.35
C GLN A 24 -11.31 -12.62 -19.91
N GLY A 25 -9.99 -12.62 -20.16
CA GLY A 25 -9.23 -11.47 -20.65
C GLY A 25 -8.97 -10.39 -19.60
N ALA A 26 -8.66 -9.18 -20.08
CA ALA A 26 -8.10 -8.09 -19.28
C ALA A 26 -9.02 -7.60 -18.15
N THR A 27 -8.71 -7.95 -16.90
CA THR A 27 -9.55 -7.61 -15.73
C THR A 27 -9.34 -6.20 -15.18
N GLY A 28 -8.57 -5.32 -15.85
CA GLY A 28 -8.19 -4.02 -15.30
C GLY A 28 -7.18 -4.08 -14.15
N ARG A 29 -6.33 -5.12 -14.11
CA ARG A 29 -5.18 -5.25 -13.17
C ARG A 29 -3.88 -4.92 -13.93
N PHE A 30 -2.91 -4.30 -13.26
CA PHE A 30 -1.56 -4.06 -13.83
C PHE A 30 -0.66 -5.31 -13.79
N CYS A 31 -1.24 -6.48 -14.09
CA CYS A 31 -0.55 -7.76 -14.18
C CYS A 31 -1.35 -8.72 -15.08
N ASN A 32 -0.75 -9.86 -15.44
CA ASN A 32 -1.37 -10.82 -16.34
C ASN A 32 -2.36 -11.77 -15.63
N GLY A 33 -2.29 -11.86 -14.29
CA GLY A 33 -3.11 -12.74 -13.47
C GLY A 33 -3.54 -12.12 -12.13
N ARG A 34 -3.74 -12.95 -11.11
CA ARG A 34 -4.15 -12.52 -9.76
C ARG A 34 -3.08 -11.66 -9.09
N THR A 35 -3.47 -10.59 -8.38
CA THR A 35 -2.54 -9.85 -7.51
C THR A 35 -2.20 -10.69 -6.27
N THR A 36 -1.15 -10.30 -5.54
CA THR A 36 -0.84 -10.84 -4.19
C THR A 36 -2.07 -10.84 -3.28
N THR A 37 -2.98 -9.88 -3.46
CA THR A 37 -4.09 -9.61 -2.55
C THR A 37 -5.35 -10.37 -2.95
N ASP A 38 -5.51 -10.68 -4.24
CA ASP A 38 -6.43 -11.72 -4.72
C ASP A 38 -5.99 -13.11 -4.22
N ILE A 39 -4.68 -13.41 -4.24
CA ILE A 39 -4.11 -14.68 -3.75
C ILE A 39 -4.33 -14.81 -2.23
N LEU A 40 -4.03 -13.77 -1.46
CA LEU A 40 -4.30 -13.75 -0.01
C LEU A 40 -5.79 -13.90 0.31
N GLY A 41 -6.67 -13.22 -0.43
CA GLY A 41 -8.12 -13.34 -0.28
C GLY A 41 -8.62 -14.76 -0.52
N ALA A 42 -8.14 -15.41 -1.59
CA ALA A 42 -8.46 -16.79 -1.92
C ALA A 42 -7.89 -17.79 -0.89
N TYR A 43 -6.64 -17.62 -0.48
CA TYR A 43 -5.97 -18.50 0.50
C TYR A 43 -6.65 -18.46 1.87
N LEU A 44 -7.03 -17.26 2.33
CA LEU A 44 -7.75 -17.07 3.59
C LEU A 44 -9.26 -17.34 3.49
N GLN A 45 -9.78 -17.64 2.29
CA GLN A 45 -11.21 -17.84 2.01
C GLN A 45 -12.10 -16.68 2.50
N VAL A 46 -11.62 -15.44 2.34
CA VAL A 46 -12.29 -14.23 2.82
C VAL A 46 -12.87 -13.41 1.67
N LEU A 47 -14.13 -13.00 1.81
CA LEU A 47 -14.70 -11.92 1.00
C LEU A 47 -13.87 -10.64 1.21
N SER A 48 -13.42 -10.04 0.11
CA SER A 48 -12.58 -8.84 0.09
C SER A 48 -13.31 -7.64 -0.50
N VAL A 49 -13.06 -6.46 0.08
CA VAL A 49 -13.44 -5.15 -0.50
C VAL A 49 -12.16 -4.38 -0.78
N ASN A 50 -12.06 -3.82 -1.98
CA ASN A 50 -10.82 -3.30 -2.54
C ASN A 50 -10.99 -1.83 -2.98
N TYR A 51 -10.11 -0.94 -2.52
CA TYR A 51 -10.22 0.50 -2.79
C TYR A 51 -9.09 1.12 -3.62
N ALA A 52 -7.91 0.48 -3.74
CA ALA A 52 -6.70 1.28 -3.98
C ALA A 52 -6.44 1.65 -5.45
N SER A 53 -6.38 2.94 -5.75
CA SER A 53 -6.16 3.38 -7.12
C SER A 53 -4.73 3.13 -7.57
N ALA A 54 -4.58 2.65 -8.80
CA ALA A 54 -3.32 2.79 -9.52
C ALA A 54 -2.91 4.26 -9.62
N ALA A 55 -1.61 4.49 -9.83
CA ALA A 55 -0.95 5.79 -9.74
C ALA A 55 -1.06 6.54 -8.39
N SER A 56 -1.90 6.12 -7.45
CA SER A 56 -2.00 6.75 -6.12
C SER A 56 -0.70 6.61 -5.33
N GLY A 57 -0.35 7.69 -4.64
CA GLY A 57 0.64 7.67 -3.58
C GLY A 57 0.03 7.97 -2.22
N ILE A 58 0.93 8.12 -1.25
CA ILE A 58 0.66 8.71 0.07
C ILE A 58 0.20 10.16 -0.15
N ARG A 59 0.96 10.90 -0.97
CA ARG A 59 0.70 12.30 -1.30
C ARG A 59 -0.53 12.47 -2.17
N LYS A 60 -1.36 13.46 -1.85
CA LYS A 60 -2.57 13.78 -2.62
C LYS A 60 -2.28 14.08 -4.10
N GLU A 61 -1.10 14.62 -4.45
CA GLU A 61 -0.67 14.99 -5.81
C GLU A 61 -0.01 13.86 -6.61
N THR A 62 0.60 12.85 -5.96
CA THR A 62 1.36 11.77 -6.63
C THR A 62 0.59 11.07 -7.74
N GLY A 63 1.13 11.03 -8.96
CA GLY A 63 0.53 10.31 -10.09
C GLY A 63 -0.65 10.99 -10.80
N GLN A 64 -1.01 12.24 -10.45
CA GLN A 64 -2.09 13.00 -11.12
C GLN A 64 -1.94 13.12 -12.64
N LYS A 65 -0.70 13.13 -13.16
CA LYS A 65 -0.43 13.21 -14.61
C LYS A 65 -0.69 11.91 -15.37
N LEU A 66 -1.05 10.81 -14.69
CA LEU A 66 -1.39 9.52 -15.32
C LEU A 66 -2.90 9.34 -15.57
N GLY A 67 -3.71 10.37 -15.30
CA GLY A 67 -5.16 10.37 -15.51
C GLY A 67 -5.95 10.40 -14.20
N GLU A 68 -7.22 9.98 -14.26
CA GLU A 68 -8.04 9.81 -13.05
C GLU A 68 -7.38 8.85 -12.07
N ARG A 69 -7.52 9.13 -10.77
CA ARG A 69 -7.16 8.22 -9.68
C ARG A 69 -7.80 8.67 -8.36
N ILE A 70 -7.91 7.74 -7.42
CA ILE A 70 -8.36 8.01 -6.04
C ILE A 70 -7.11 8.05 -5.14
N SER A 71 -6.80 9.21 -4.53
CA SER A 71 -5.71 9.34 -3.55
C SER A 71 -5.94 8.45 -2.32
N MET A 72 -4.90 8.21 -1.49
CA MET A 72 -5.07 7.46 -0.24
C MET A 72 -6.21 8.01 0.63
N ASP A 73 -6.31 9.32 0.81
CA ASP A 73 -7.43 9.94 1.55
C ASP A 73 -8.81 9.62 0.93
N GLY A 74 -8.91 9.59 -0.40
CA GLY A 74 -10.14 9.21 -1.10
C GLY A 74 -10.48 7.71 -0.93
N GLN A 75 -9.47 6.86 -0.80
CA GLN A 75 -9.65 5.44 -0.51
C GLN A 75 -10.16 5.24 0.93
N LEU A 76 -9.63 6.03 1.88
CA LEU A 76 -10.14 6.09 3.25
C LEU A 76 -11.59 6.61 3.30
N GLN A 77 -11.95 7.63 2.53
CA GLN A 77 -13.34 8.12 2.42
C GLN A 77 -14.29 7.06 1.85
N HIS A 78 -13.90 6.33 0.79
CA HIS A 78 -14.69 5.20 0.28
C HIS A 78 -14.85 4.07 1.30
N HIS A 79 -13.84 3.85 2.14
CA HIS A 79 -13.96 2.93 3.26
C HIS A 79 -14.89 3.44 4.35
N GLN A 80 -14.83 4.73 4.71
CA GLN A 80 -15.75 5.35 5.66
C GLN A 80 -17.21 5.18 5.24
N ILE A 81 -17.52 5.36 3.95
CA ILE A 81 -18.86 5.08 3.38
C ILE A 81 -19.25 3.60 3.57
N THR A 82 -18.30 2.67 3.44
CA THR A 82 -18.53 1.24 3.68
C THR A 82 -18.79 0.95 5.16
N VAL A 83 -18.06 1.61 6.07
CA VAL A 83 -18.26 1.52 7.52
C VAL A 83 -19.65 2.06 7.92
N SER A 84 -20.08 3.19 7.37
CA SER A 84 -21.44 3.70 7.59
C SER A 84 -22.52 2.69 7.18
N ARG A 85 -22.40 2.08 5.98
CA ARG A 85 -23.32 1.03 5.53
C ARG A 85 -23.31 -0.21 6.42
N ILE A 86 -22.14 -0.62 6.93
CA ILE A 86 -22.04 -1.74 7.88
C ILE A 86 -22.79 -1.42 9.19
N ASN A 87 -22.67 -0.19 9.70
CA ASN A 87 -23.43 0.28 10.87
C ASN A 87 -24.95 0.31 10.61
N GLU A 88 -25.39 0.75 9.43
CA GLU A 88 -26.81 0.78 9.01
C GLU A 88 -27.45 -0.61 8.89
N ILE A 89 -26.66 -1.59 8.41
CA ILE A 89 -27.11 -2.98 8.25
C ILE A 89 -27.15 -3.71 9.59
N ILE A 90 -26.09 -3.61 10.39
CA ILE A 90 -25.98 -4.34 11.67
C ILE A 90 -26.86 -3.71 12.76
N ARG A 91 -27.07 -2.39 12.73
CA ARG A 91 -27.88 -1.59 13.69
C ARG A 91 -27.42 -1.63 15.16
N ASP A 92 -26.41 -2.43 15.48
CA ASP A 92 -25.66 -2.43 16.74
C ASP A 92 -24.22 -1.95 16.49
N LYS A 93 -23.82 -0.86 17.16
CA LYS A 93 -22.49 -0.26 17.03
C LYS A 93 -21.37 -1.12 17.60
N ASN A 94 -21.63 -1.90 18.65
CA ASN A 94 -20.64 -2.77 19.28
C ASN A 94 -20.36 -3.96 18.35
N VAL A 95 -21.40 -4.60 17.81
CA VAL A 95 -21.28 -5.71 16.85
C VAL A 95 -20.62 -5.25 15.55
N ALA A 96 -20.96 -4.05 15.05
CA ALA A 96 -20.31 -3.47 13.87
C ALA A 96 -18.82 -3.18 14.12
N THR A 97 -18.48 -2.59 15.26
CA THR A 97 -17.08 -2.34 15.67
C THR A 97 -16.31 -3.66 15.82
N GLU A 98 -16.93 -4.70 16.41
CA GLU A 98 -16.31 -6.01 16.54
C GLU A 98 -16.08 -6.66 15.16
N CYS A 99 -17.03 -6.53 14.23
CA CYS A 99 -16.89 -7.00 12.85
C CYS A 99 -15.69 -6.33 12.14
N LEU A 100 -15.58 -5.00 12.22
CA LEU A 100 -14.47 -4.24 11.64
C LEU A 100 -13.12 -4.60 12.29
N SER A 101 -13.08 -4.76 13.62
CA SER A 101 -11.86 -5.18 14.34
C SER A 101 -11.35 -6.57 13.93
N LYS A 102 -12.24 -7.46 13.50
CA LYS A 102 -11.90 -8.81 13.03
C LYS A 102 -11.31 -8.80 11.62
N CYS A 103 -11.59 -7.78 10.81
CA CYS A 103 -11.15 -7.67 9.43
C CYS A 103 -9.62 -7.49 9.30
N LEU A 104 -9.04 -8.15 8.30
CA LEU A 104 -7.66 -7.90 7.87
C LEU A 104 -7.65 -6.73 6.88
N TYR A 105 -6.80 -5.74 7.17
CA TYR A 105 -6.55 -4.58 6.31
C TYR A 105 -5.15 -4.69 5.75
N SER A 106 -5.00 -4.48 4.45
CA SER A 106 -3.73 -4.54 3.76
C SER A 106 -3.51 -3.24 3.00
N VAL A 107 -2.39 -2.58 3.23
CA VAL A 107 -2.08 -1.26 2.65
C VAL A 107 -0.72 -1.32 1.97
N GLY A 108 -0.66 -1.01 0.67
CA GLY A 108 0.58 -0.89 -0.11
C GLY A 108 0.65 0.47 -0.78
N MET A 109 1.51 1.36 -0.29
CA MET A 109 1.63 2.75 -0.74
C MET A 109 3.10 3.20 -0.73
N GLY A 110 3.41 4.31 -1.42
CA GLY A 110 4.75 4.91 -1.43
C GLY A 110 5.49 4.78 -2.76
N THR A 111 5.33 3.67 -3.49
CA THR A 111 6.05 3.43 -4.76
C THR A 111 5.85 4.55 -5.78
N ASN A 112 4.60 4.99 -5.96
CA ASN A 112 4.26 6.06 -6.90
C ASN A 112 4.83 7.42 -6.45
N ASP A 113 5.00 7.66 -5.14
CA ASP A 113 5.56 8.90 -4.60
C ASP A 113 7.03 9.09 -5.00
N TYR A 114 7.69 8.01 -5.46
CA TYR A 114 8.98 8.07 -6.12
C TYR A 114 8.86 8.05 -7.65
N ILE A 115 8.33 6.98 -8.25
CA ILE A 115 8.40 6.79 -9.72
C ILE A 115 7.46 7.70 -10.53
N ASN A 116 6.38 8.16 -9.90
CA ASN A 116 5.31 8.96 -10.52
C ASN A 116 5.11 10.31 -9.80
N ASN A 117 6.12 10.75 -9.03
CA ASN A 117 6.18 12.06 -8.38
C ASN A 117 7.64 12.56 -8.24
N TYR A 118 8.42 12.05 -7.27
CA TYR A 118 9.76 12.56 -6.97
C TYR A 118 10.73 12.49 -8.16
N PHE A 119 10.86 11.34 -8.81
CA PHE A 119 11.71 11.16 -10.00
C PHE A 119 11.02 11.58 -11.31
N ARG A 120 10.10 12.56 -11.23
CA ARG A 120 9.41 13.16 -12.38
C ARG A 120 9.44 14.71 -12.31
N PRO A 121 10.64 15.34 -12.31
CA PRO A 121 10.81 16.80 -12.18
C PRO A 121 10.24 17.64 -13.33
N GLN A 122 9.84 17.02 -14.44
CA GLN A 122 9.11 17.64 -15.54
C GLN A 122 7.60 17.76 -15.28
N PHE A 123 7.08 17.04 -14.28
CA PHE A 123 5.65 16.96 -13.98
C PHE A 123 5.29 17.41 -12.56
N TYR A 124 6.22 17.26 -11.62
CA TYR A 124 6.02 17.60 -10.20
C TYR A 124 7.23 18.37 -9.66
N PRO A 125 7.03 19.34 -8.75
CA PRO A 125 8.12 20.13 -8.17
C PRO A 125 8.88 19.40 -7.06
N SER A 126 8.45 18.20 -6.63
CA SER A 126 8.90 17.56 -5.37
C SER A 126 10.41 17.43 -5.23
N SER A 127 11.14 17.01 -6.26
CA SER A 127 12.61 16.91 -6.22
C SER A 127 13.35 18.26 -6.35
N ARG A 128 12.62 19.35 -6.58
CA ARG A 128 13.13 20.73 -6.51
C ARG A 128 12.85 21.36 -5.14
N LEU A 129 11.82 20.88 -4.45
CA LEU A 129 11.40 21.34 -3.12
C LEU A 129 12.06 20.54 -1.98
N TYR A 130 12.41 19.27 -2.21
CA TYR A 130 12.88 18.35 -1.20
C TYR A 130 14.12 17.56 -1.63
N THR A 131 15.10 17.42 -0.72
CA THR A 131 16.11 16.35 -0.82
C THR A 131 15.45 14.97 -0.66
N PRO A 132 16.13 13.85 -1.02
CA PRO A 132 15.57 12.50 -0.84
C PRO A 132 15.17 12.21 0.61
N GLU A 133 15.93 12.72 1.58
CA GLU A 133 15.70 12.60 3.02
C GLU A 133 14.45 13.40 3.43
N GLN A 134 14.32 14.65 2.97
CA GLN A 134 13.17 15.50 3.25
C GLN A 134 11.87 14.92 2.67
N HIS A 135 11.93 14.39 1.44
CA HIS A 135 10.79 13.71 0.81
C HIS A 135 10.39 12.46 1.60
N ALA A 136 11.37 11.62 1.97
CA ALA A 136 11.12 10.46 2.83
C ALA A 136 10.52 10.85 4.20
N ILE A 137 10.96 11.96 4.81
CA ILE A 137 10.40 12.48 6.07
C ILE A 137 8.95 12.92 5.88
N ALA A 138 8.62 13.66 4.81
CA ALA A 138 7.26 14.10 4.53
C ALA A 138 6.30 12.90 4.34
N LEU A 139 6.68 11.91 3.52
CA LEU A 139 5.92 10.67 3.36
C LEU A 139 5.73 9.92 4.69
N ASN A 140 6.75 9.94 5.55
CA ASN A 140 6.72 9.33 6.89
C ASN A 140 5.97 10.15 7.95
N GLN A 141 5.55 11.37 7.65
CA GLN A 141 4.62 12.15 8.48
C GLN A 141 3.16 11.88 8.05
N GLU A 142 2.91 11.82 6.74
CA GLU A 142 1.58 11.74 6.15
C GLU A 142 0.98 10.32 6.20
N LEU A 143 1.74 9.28 5.86
CA LEU A 143 1.22 7.90 5.88
C LEU A 143 0.79 7.43 7.29
N PRO A 144 1.52 7.70 8.39
CA PRO A 144 1.04 7.34 9.73
C PRO A 144 -0.26 8.04 10.14
N GLN A 145 -0.54 9.25 9.63
CA GLN A 145 -1.82 9.94 9.85
C GLN A 145 -2.94 9.21 9.13
N GLN A 146 -2.76 8.88 7.84
CA GLN A 146 -3.70 8.08 7.05
C GLN A 146 -3.99 6.70 7.66
N LEU A 147 -2.98 6.04 8.23
CA LEU A 147 -3.13 4.77 8.93
C LEU A 147 -3.84 4.92 10.29
N THR A 148 -3.65 6.05 10.98
CA THR A 148 -4.43 6.39 12.19
C THR A 148 -5.90 6.60 11.85
N THR A 149 -6.22 7.34 10.78
CA THR A 149 -7.61 7.48 10.30
C THR A 149 -8.26 6.14 9.97
N LEU A 150 -7.51 5.20 9.38
CA LEU A 150 -7.99 3.83 9.16
C LEU A 150 -8.28 3.09 10.47
N TYR A 151 -7.44 3.27 11.48
CA TYR A 151 -7.66 2.74 12.83
C TYR A 151 -8.91 3.36 13.50
N ASP A 152 -9.13 4.66 13.33
CA ASP A 152 -10.32 5.35 13.86
C ASP A 152 -11.62 4.84 13.23
N TYR A 153 -11.56 4.36 11.99
CA TYR A 153 -12.67 3.67 11.30
C TYR A 153 -12.87 2.19 11.74
N GLY A 154 -12.18 1.74 12.79
CA GLY A 154 -12.36 0.43 13.41
C GLY A 154 -11.35 -0.65 12.99
N ALA A 155 -10.37 -0.31 12.15
CA ALA A 155 -9.34 -1.28 11.77
C ALA A 155 -8.45 -1.65 12.95
N ARG A 156 -8.24 -2.96 13.20
CA ARG A 156 -7.35 -3.46 14.27
C ARG A 156 -6.27 -4.44 13.79
N LYS A 157 -6.35 -4.91 12.54
CA LYS A 157 -5.36 -5.81 11.93
C LYS A 157 -4.83 -5.19 10.64
N VAL A 158 -3.99 -4.16 10.78
CA VAL A 158 -3.42 -3.44 9.64
C VAL A 158 -2.06 -4.02 9.30
N THR A 159 -1.98 -4.75 8.20
CA THR A 159 -0.73 -5.20 7.59
C THR A 159 -0.33 -4.21 6.50
N THR A 160 0.59 -3.31 6.81
CA THR A 160 1.31 -2.59 5.76
C THR A 160 2.14 -3.61 4.97
N LEU A 161 1.82 -3.78 3.69
CA LEU A 161 2.65 -4.61 2.81
C LEU A 161 4.01 -3.92 2.71
N PHE A 162 5.03 -4.71 3.05
CA PHE A 162 6.46 -4.41 3.10
C PHE A 162 6.87 -3.14 2.36
N GLY A 163 7.53 -2.22 3.10
CA GLY A 163 8.02 -0.95 2.58
C GLY A 163 8.72 -1.10 1.22
N ILE A 164 8.50 -0.11 0.35
CA ILE A 164 8.79 -0.07 -1.09
C ILE A 164 10.00 -0.94 -1.44
N THR A 165 9.78 -1.93 -2.29
CA THR A 165 10.82 -2.83 -2.82
C THR A 165 11.90 -2.05 -3.59
N PRO A 166 13.07 -2.64 -3.90
CA PRO A 166 14.11 -2.00 -4.72
C PRO A 166 13.68 -1.62 -6.15
N ILE A 167 12.94 -0.53 -6.29
CA ILE A 167 12.36 -0.04 -7.56
C ILE A 167 13.41 0.49 -8.54
N GLY A 168 14.65 0.73 -8.10
CA GLY A 168 15.79 0.99 -9.00
C GLY A 168 16.13 -0.19 -9.90
N CYS A 169 15.64 -1.40 -9.58
CA CYS A 169 15.76 -2.60 -10.40
C CYS A 169 14.62 -2.76 -11.43
N ALA A 170 13.60 -1.88 -11.42
CA ALA A 170 12.45 -2.02 -12.32
C ALA A 170 12.87 -1.72 -13.79
N PRO A 171 12.41 -2.51 -14.78
CA PRO A 171 12.84 -2.34 -16.18
C PRO A 171 12.63 -0.92 -16.73
N ALA A 172 11.53 -0.26 -16.38
CA ALA A 172 11.25 1.11 -16.80
C ALA A 172 12.20 2.16 -16.18
N ILE A 173 12.80 1.88 -15.01
CA ILE A 173 13.78 2.75 -14.36
C ILE A 173 15.18 2.51 -14.94
N LEU A 174 15.54 1.24 -15.19
CA LEU A 174 16.78 0.87 -15.90
C LEU A 174 16.82 1.49 -17.31
N ALA A 175 15.73 1.36 -18.07
CA ALA A 175 15.61 1.96 -19.40
C ALA A 175 15.72 3.50 -19.38
N ALA A 176 15.15 4.15 -18.37
CA ALA A 176 15.20 5.61 -18.22
C ALA A 176 16.57 6.15 -17.74
N ALA A 177 17.42 5.32 -17.13
CA ALA A 177 18.76 5.71 -16.68
C ALA A 177 19.80 5.72 -17.80
N GLY A 178 19.58 4.95 -18.87
CA GLY A 178 20.48 4.81 -20.01
C GLY A 178 21.75 4.00 -19.70
N THR A 179 22.53 3.68 -20.74
CA THR A 179 23.74 2.84 -20.67
C THR A 179 25.00 3.57 -20.17
N ASN A 180 24.86 4.77 -19.62
CA ASN A 180 25.97 5.58 -19.10
C ASN A 180 26.56 5.07 -17.77
N GLY A 181 26.09 3.90 -17.29
CA GLY A 181 26.72 3.08 -16.26
C GLY A 181 27.39 1.84 -16.86
N SER A 182 28.26 2.02 -17.85
CA SER A 182 29.02 0.92 -18.46
C SER A 182 30.14 0.45 -17.52
N SER A 183 29.79 -0.31 -16.48
CA SER A 183 30.69 -1.30 -15.88
C SER A 183 30.35 -2.68 -16.42
N SER A 184 31.38 -3.37 -16.92
CA SER A 184 31.30 -4.61 -17.69
C SER A 184 31.00 -5.84 -16.82
N SER A 185 29.84 -5.85 -16.18
CA SER A 185 29.29 -6.98 -15.43
C SER A 185 27.80 -6.75 -15.14
N SER A 186 26.93 -7.47 -15.87
CA SER A 186 25.53 -7.80 -15.53
C SER A 186 24.77 -6.93 -14.51
N SER A 187 23.75 -6.20 -15.00
CA SER A 187 22.49 -5.92 -14.27
C SER A 187 22.60 -5.29 -12.87
N SER A 188 23.30 -4.16 -12.72
CA SER A 188 23.19 -3.32 -11.52
C SER A 188 21.90 -2.51 -11.51
N CYS A 189 21.27 -2.35 -10.35
CA CYS A 189 20.08 -1.52 -10.18
C CYS A 189 20.46 -0.04 -10.05
N VAL A 190 19.51 0.88 -10.26
CA VAL A 190 19.76 2.32 -10.08
C VAL A 190 19.83 2.68 -8.59
N ASP A 191 21.04 2.67 -8.02
CA ASP A 191 21.28 2.86 -6.59
C ASP A 191 20.72 4.16 -6.03
N ARG A 192 20.79 5.28 -6.76
CA ARG A 192 20.19 6.56 -6.33
C ARG A 192 18.68 6.42 -6.02
N VAL A 193 17.97 5.60 -6.79
CA VAL A 193 16.53 5.36 -6.61
C VAL A 193 16.29 4.43 -5.42
N ASN A 194 17.09 3.37 -5.30
CA ASN A 194 17.01 2.43 -4.16
C ASN A 194 17.33 3.12 -2.83
N ASN A 195 18.40 3.93 -2.77
CA ASN A 195 18.82 4.66 -1.58
C ASN A 195 17.74 5.64 -1.11
N ALA A 196 17.15 6.41 -2.04
CA ALA A 196 16.04 7.32 -1.74
C ALA A 196 14.83 6.61 -1.13
N VAL A 197 14.56 5.37 -1.56
CA VAL A 197 13.51 4.50 -1.01
C VAL A 197 13.88 3.90 0.34
N GLN A 198 15.14 3.54 0.57
CA GLN A 198 15.57 3.00 1.88
C GLN A 198 15.45 4.03 3.00
N LEU A 199 15.61 5.33 2.70
CA LEU A 199 15.32 6.41 3.65
C LEU A 199 13.85 6.37 4.11
N PHE A 200 12.91 6.22 3.17
CA PHE A 200 11.49 6.07 3.50
C PHE A 200 11.23 4.79 4.31
N ASN A 201 11.71 3.64 3.84
CA ASN A 201 11.50 2.35 4.51
C ASN A 201 12.03 2.35 5.96
N THR A 202 13.19 2.97 6.19
CA THR A 202 13.80 3.07 7.52
C THR A 202 12.97 3.97 8.43
N GLY A 203 12.58 5.16 7.96
CA GLY A 203 11.72 6.08 8.71
C GLY A 203 10.32 5.51 8.98
N LEU A 204 9.72 4.78 8.03
CA LEU A 204 8.41 4.16 8.18
C LEU A 204 8.43 3.06 9.24
N ARG A 205 9.46 2.20 9.21
CA ARG A 205 9.67 1.15 10.23
C ARG A 205 9.79 1.76 11.63
N PHE A 206 10.52 2.87 11.76
CA PHE A 206 10.61 3.59 13.03
C PHE A 206 9.27 4.18 13.47
N ARG A 207 8.52 4.83 12.57
CA ARG A 207 7.22 5.45 12.89
C ARG A 207 6.14 4.42 13.23
N VAL A 208 6.03 3.33 12.48
CA VAL A 208 5.02 2.28 12.71
C VAL A 208 5.29 1.50 14.01
N ARG A 209 6.55 1.23 14.34
CA ARG A 209 6.92 0.57 15.62
C ARG A 209 6.61 1.41 16.86
N ASN A 210 6.58 2.74 16.72
CA ASN A 210 6.27 3.68 17.80
C ASN A 210 4.84 4.24 17.69
N ALA A 211 3.99 3.70 16.80
CA ALA A 211 2.61 4.15 16.64
C ALA A 211 1.76 3.60 17.80
N PRO A 212 0.89 4.41 18.45
CA PRO A 212 0.06 3.97 19.58
C PRO A 212 -0.83 2.75 19.30
N TRP A 213 -1.08 2.44 18.02
CA TRP A 213 -1.96 1.38 17.56
C TRP A 213 -1.26 0.08 17.09
N CYS A 214 0.08 0.00 17.06
CA CYS A 214 0.78 -1.29 16.89
C CYS A 214 1.58 -1.63 18.16
N PRO A 215 1.32 -2.77 18.82
CA PRO A 215 1.91 -3.08 20.12
C PRO A 215 3.41 -3.34 20.03
N ALA A 216 4.16 -2.81 20.99
CA ALA A 216 5.60 -2.98 21.10
C ALA A 216 5.97 -4.42 21.53
N SER A 217 6.21 -5.30 20.55
CA SER A 217 6.79 -6.62 20.78
C SER A 217 8.03 -6.82 19.89
N PRO A 218 9.16 -7.32 20.42
CA PRO A 218 10.45 -7.28 19.72
C PRO A 218 10.61 -8.25 18.53
N ILE A 219 9.63 -9.12 18.24
CA ILE A 219 9.78 -10.23 17.27
C ILE A 219 9.09 -9.98 15.91
N THR A 220 8.08 -9.12 15.81
CA THR A 220 7.12 -9.23 14.68
C THR A 220 7.20 -8.09 13.66
N ALA A 221 7.53 -8.42 12.41
CA ALA A 221 7.41 -7.53 11.25
C ALA A 221 5.98 -7.49 10.65
N LEU A 222 4.96 -7.70 11.50
CA LEU A 222 3.57 -7.95 11.11
C LEU A 222 2.64 -7.54 12.27
N CYS A 223 1.85 -6.47 12.13
CA CYS A 223 0.83 -6.11 13.13
C CYS A 223 -0.40 -7.03 12.96
N ILE A 224 -0.28 -8.31 13.33
CA ILE A 224 -1.39 -9.28 13.41
C ILE A 224 -1.58 -9.72 14.87
N PRO A 225 -2.76 -9.48 15.49
CA PRO A 225 -3.06 -10.01 16.81
C PRO A 225 -3.42 -11.49 16.72
N SER A 226 -2.57 -12.35 17.28
CA SER A 226 -2.89 -13.75 17.55
C SER A 226 -3.72 -13.87 18.83
N ARG A 227 -4.87 -14.54 18.77
CA ARG A 227 -5.54 -15.08 19.96
C ARG A 227 -5.00 -16.48 20.23
N ASN A 228 -4.52 -16.72 21.44
CA ASN A 228 -4.17 -18.04 21.93
C ASN A 228 -5.41 -18.97 21.98
N PRO A 229 -5.41 -20.15 21.36
CA PRO A 229 -6.48 -21.13 21.50
C PRO A 229 -6.12 -22.19 22.56
N ARG A 230 -6.96 -22.30 23.61
CA ARG A 230 -6.81 -23.16 24.81
C ARG A 230 -5.78 -22.59 25.81
N GLY A 231 -5.97 -22.71 27.11
CA GLY A 231 -7.02 -23.40 27.86
C GLY A 231 -6.42 -23.91 29.17
N SER A 232 -7.08 -23.65 30.29
CA SER A 232 -6.61 -23.98 31.65
C SER A 232 -6.30 -25.46 31.85
N GLY A 233 -5.21 -25.74 32.57
CA GLY A 233 -4.92 -27.03 33.19
C GLY A 233 -4.10 -26.78 34.45
N SER A 234 -4.65 -27.13 35.60
CA SER A 234 -4.04 -26.97 36.93
C SER A 234 -3.25 -28.22 37.32
N GLU A 235 -1.99 -28.04 37.74
CA GLU A 235 -1.37 -28.56 38.97
C GLU A 235 0.08 -28.05 39.08
#